data_AF-A0A2S9GK45-F1
#
_entry.id   AF-A0A2S9GK45-F1
#
_cell.length_a   1.000
_cell.length_b   1.000
_cell.length_c   1.000
_cell.angle_alpha   90.00
_cell.angle_beta   90.00
_cell.angle_gamma   90.00
#
_symmetry.space_group_name_H-M   'P 1'
#
loop_
_entity.id
_entity.type
_entity.pdbx_description
1 polymer ?
#
loop_
_entity_poly.entity_id
_entity_poly.type
_entity_poly.pdbx_seq_one_letter_code
_entity_poly.pdbx_strand_id
1 'polypeptide(L)' 'MTDTPALPPVVDAQTWRSALAELRMREKAATRELDAIAAQRRRLPMVEMPDYTLIGADGPIRLVDVFGGR' A
#
# COMPACT_ATOMS: atom_id res chain seq x y z
N MET A 1 37.21 19.39 -5.65
CA MET A 1 37.06 17.92 -5.80
C MET A 1 35.60 17.61 -5.58
N THR A 2 34.86 17.35 -6.65
CA THR A 2 33.42 17.04 -6.59
C THR A 2 33.24 15.62 -6.08
N ASP A 3 32.68 15.51 -4.88
CA ASP A 3 32.24 14.27 -4.26
C ASP A 3 31.12 13.67 -5.11
N THR A 4 31.36 12.52 -5.74
CA THR A 4 30.36 11.84 -6.57
C THR A 4 29.57 10.90 -5.68
N PRO A 5 28.23 11.03 -5.56
CA PRO A 5 27.43 10.14 -4.73
C PRO A 5 27.64 8.69 -5.18
N ALA A 6 27.78 7.77 -4.22
CA ALA A 6 28.09 6.36 -4.48
C ALA A 6 27.00 5.70 -5.35
N LEU A 7 27.23 5.67 -6.66
CA LEU A 7 26.36 5.01 -7.63
C LEU A 7 26.62 3.50 -7.60
N PRO A 8 25.56 2.67 -7.79
CA PRO A 8 25.74 1.24 -7.98
C PRO A 8 26.58 0.95 -9.24
N PRO A 9 27.25 -0.20 -9.31
CA PRO A 9 28.11 -0.53 -10.45
C PRO A 9 27.30 -0.60 -11.75
N VAL A 10 27.85 0.00 -12.80
CA VAL A 10 27.35 -0.21 -14.18
C VAL A 10 27.82 -1.58 -14.65
N VAL A 11 26.87 -2.47 -14.95
CA VAL A 11 27.12 -3.86 -15.35
C VAL A 11 26.61 -4.12 -16.76
N ASP A 12 27.03 -5.24 -17.35
CA ASP A 12 26.49 -5.70 -18.62
C ASP A 12 25.02 -6.15 -18.52
N ALA A 13 24.39 -6.31 -19.69
CA ALA A 13 22.98 -6.65 -19.78
C ALA A 13 22.63 -8.06 -19.26
N GLN A 14 23.57 -9.01 -19.27
CA GLN A 14 23.32 -10.36 -18.77
C GLN A 14 23.30 -10.36 -17.24
N THR A 15 24.29 -9.72 -16.62
CA THR A 15 24.36 -9.55 -15.17
C THR A 15 23.11 -8.84 -14.64
N TRP A 16 22.70 -7.76 -15.30
CA TRP A 16 21.48 -7.03 -14.93
C TRP A 16 20.22 -7.89 -15.05
N ARG A 17 20.07 -8.68 -16.13
CA ARG A 17 18.90 -9.55 -16.31
C ARG A 17 18.80 -10.63 -15.23
N SER A 18 19.91 -11.23 -14.82
CA SER A 18 19.93 -12.22 -13.74
C SER A 18 19.47 -11.59 -12.42
N ALA A 19 20.02 -10.43 -12.05
CA ALA A 19 19.60 -9.71 -10.84
C ALA A 19 18.11 -9.31 -10.88
N LEU A 20 17.61 -8.86 -12.04
CA LEU A 20 16.20 -8.53 -12.20
C LEU A 20 15.29 -9.76 -12.08
N ALA A 21 15.71 -10.92 -12.61
CA ALA A 21 14.94 -12.15 -12.49
C ALA A 21 14.80 -12.58 -11.02
N GLU A 22 15.89 -12.50 -10.25
CA GLU A 22 15.88 -12.76 -8.80
C GLU A 22 14.96 -11.79 -8.05
N LEU A 23 15.06 -10.49 -8.35
CA LEU A 23 14.20 -9.48 -7.74
C LEU A 23 12.72 -9.74 -8.02
N ARG A 24 12.37 -10.03 -9.27
CA ARG A 24 10.98 -10.27 -9.68
C ARG A 24 10.35 -11.48 -9.01
N MET A 25 11.13 -12.51 -8.68
CA MET A 25 10.62 -13.64 -7.89
C MET A 25 10.18 -13.19 -6.50
N ARG A 26 10.99 -12.34 -5.84
CA ARG A 26 10.67 -11.79 -4.52
C ARG A 26 9.47 -10.85 -4.56
N GLU A 27 9.41 -9.97 -5.55
CA GLU A 27 8.28 -9.05 -5.75
C GLU A 27 6.97 -9.82 -5.95
N LYS A 28 6.98 -10.84 -6.81
CA LYS A 28 5.80 -11.68 -7.06
C LYS A 28 5.33 -12.42 -5.82
N ALA A 29 6.26 -12.89 -4.99
CA ALA A 29 5.93 -13.52 -3.71
C ALA A 29 5.27 -12.50 -2.75
N ALA A 30 5.82 -11.29 -2.65
CA ALA A 30 5.24 -10.24 -1.82
C ALA A 30 3.82 -9.85 -2.28
N THR A 31 3.57 -9.74 -3.59
CA THR A 31 2.22 -9.47 -4.11
C THR A 31 1.22 -10.54 -3.70
N ARG A 32 1.58 -11.83 -3.85
CA ARG A 32 0.70 -12.94 -3.46
C ARG A 32 0.39 -12.94 -1.97
N GLU A 33 1.37 -12.61 -1.14
CA GLU A 33 1.17 -12.49 0.31
C GLU A 33 0.21 -11.34 0.65
N LEU A 34 0.37 -10.18 0.01
CA LEU A 34 -0.55 -9.05 0.18
C LEU A 34 -1.98 -9.39 -0.25
N ASP A 35 -2.14 -10.17 -1.33
CA ASP A 35 -3.46 -10.65 -1.76
C ASP A 35 -4.09 -11.58 -0.72
N ALA A 36 -3.30 -12.49 -0.13
CA ALA A 36 -3.74 -13.38 0.94
C ALA A 36 -4.16 -12.59 2.19
N ILE A 37 -3.36 -11.60 2.61
CA ILE A 37 -3.68 -10.70 3.72
C ILE A 37 -4.96 -9.91 3.42
N ALA A 38 -5.11 -9.36 2.22
CA ALA A 38 -6.32 -8.64 1.84
C ALA A 38 -7.56 -9.54 1.90
N ALA A 39 -7.45 -10.80 1.47
CA ALA A 39 -8.52 -11.78 1.60
C ALA A 39 -8.85 -12.10 3.06
N GLN A 40 -7.84 -12.22 3.93
CA GLN A 40 -8.06 -12.41 5.37
C GLN A 40 -8.72 -11.20 6.02
N ARG A 41 -8.28 -9.97 5.69
CA ARG A 41 -8.88 -8.73 6.18
C ARG A 41 -10.37 -8.64 5.87
N ARG A 42 -10.76 -9.04 4.65
CA ARG A 42 -12.19 -9.09 4.25
C ARG A 42 -13.02 -10.10 5.03
N ARG A 43 -12.39 -11.09 5.68
CA ARG A 43 -13.04 -12.13 6.48
C ARG A 43 -12.96 -11.87 7.99
N LEU A 44 -12.31 -10.80 8.42
CA LEU A 44 -12.27 -10.45 9.83
C LEU A 44 -13.69 -10.18 10.33
N PRO A 45 -14.00 -10.56 11.58
CA PRO A 45 -15.27 -10.21 12.21
C PRO A 45 -15.50 -8.69 12.16
N MET A 46 -16.72 -8.29 11.84
CA MET A 46 -17.10 -6.88 11.84
C MET A 46 -17.34 -6.40 13.27
N VAL A 47 -16.98 -5.16 13.55
CA VAL A 47 -17.32 -4.44 14.77
C VAL A 47 -18.33 -3.36 14.39
N GLU A 48 -19.43 -3.29 15.12
CA GLU A 48 -20.41 -2.22 14.96
C GLU A 48 -19.75 -0.87 15.24
N MET A 49 -19.90 0.07 14.30
CA MET A 49 -19.44 1.42 14.51
C MET A 49 -20.45 2.17 15.37
N PRO A 50 -20.02 2.84 16.45
CA PRO A 50 -20.93 3.70 17.19
C PRO A 50 -21.38 4.88 16.33
N ASP A 51 -22.44 5.55 16.77
CA ASP A 51 -22.85 6.81 16.16
C ASP A 51 -21.75 7.87 16.31
N TYR A 52 -21.09 8.20 15.20
CA TYR A 52 -20.04 9.22 15.16
C TYR A 52 -20.60 10.58 14.74
N THR A 53 -20.26 11.60 15.52
CA THR A 53 -20.42 13.01 15.15
C THR A 53 -19.06 13.59 14.81
N LEU A 54 -18.96 14.20 13.63
CA LEU A 54 -17.77 14.86 13.10
C LEU A 54 -17.97 16.37 13.09
N ILE A 55 -16.88 17.13 12.94
CA ILE A 55 -16.93 18.58 12.73
C ILE A 55 -16.77 18.83 11.23
N GLY A 56 -17.85 19.21 10.56
CA GLY A 56 -17.87 19.65 9.17
C GLY A 56 -17.68 21.15 9.03
N ALA A 57 -17.66 21.63 7.78
CA ALA A 57 -17.55 23.06 7.47
C ALA A 57 -18.71 23.89 8.06
N ASP A 58 -19.91 23.31 8.12
CA ASP A 58 -21.12 23.96 8.63
C ASP A 58 -21.47 23.58 10.09
N GLY A 59 -20.53 22.92 10.79
CA GLY A 59 -20.71 22.47 12.17
C GLY A 59 -20.82 20.94 12.32
N PRO A 60 -21.39 20.46 13.45
CA PRO A 60 -21.48 19.03 13.73
C PRO A 60 -22.32 18.28 12.68
N ILE A 61 -21.79 17.16 12.16
CA ILE A 61 -22.45 16.31 11.16
C ILE A 61 -22.26 14.83 11.52
N ARG A 62 -23.29 13.99 11.33
CA ARG A 62 -23.11 12.54 11.54
C ARG A 62 -22.25 11.95 10.43
N LEU A 63 -21.46 10.95 10.76
CA LEU A 63 -20.61 10.27 9.78
C LEU A 63 -21.38 9.76 8.56
N VAL A 64 -22.60 9.24 8.74
CA VAL A 64 -23.46 8.75 7.65
C VAL A 64 -23.96 9.86 6.72
N ASP A 65 -24.10 11.08 7.23
CA ASP A 65 -24.64 12.22 6.48
C ASP A 65 -23.54 12.91 5.65
N VAL A 66 -22.26 12.68 5.96
CA VAL A 66 -21.11 13.22 5.19
C VAL A 66 -21.15 12.79 3.73
N PHE A 67 -21.66 11.59 3.45
CA PHE A 67 -21.73 11.04 2.09
C PHE A 67 -23.02 11.41 1.35
N GLY A 68 -23.79 12.37 1.87
CA GLY A 68 -25.03 12.84 1.24
C GLY A 68 -26.17 11.82 1.31
N GLY A 69 -26.15 10.93 2.30
CA GLY A 69 -27.19 9.93 2.53
C GLY A 69 -27.22 8.79 1.49
N ARG A 70 -26.09 8.50 0.83
CA ARG A 70 -25.94 7.40 -0.14
C ARG A 70 -25.02 6.30 0.34
#